data_AF-A0A1G2E3T9-F1
#
_entry.id   AF-A0A1G2E3T9-F1
#
_cell.length_a   1.000
_cell.length_b   1.000
_cell.length_c   1.000
_cell.angle_alpha   90.00
_cell.angle_beta   90.00
_cell.angle_gamma   90.00
#
_symmetry.space_group_name_H-M   'P 1'
#
loop_
_entity.id
_entity.type
_entity.pdbx_description
1 polymer ?
#
loop_
_entity_poly.entity_id
_entity_poly.type
_entity_poly.pdbx_seq_one_letter_code
_entity_poly.pdbx_strand_id
1 'polypeptide(L)'
;MAEQETDKKGIIKALIFALLLAFLGIGILGWQYRKIETEKIPVLEEKIEQKTAESALDKFMRARIGKNEQAALNYLTEFAMEQKNSDRFSLLGDFQTYEILNQDKLPDGRYRFAVKIYDSDEMNDRVEIIISVKILDRYYIDSIELGG
;
A
#
# COMPACT_ATOMS: atom_id res chain seq x y z
N MET A 1 -43.00 3.10 61.91
CA MET A 1 -41.82 2.83 61.07
C MET A 1 -42.22 1.73 60.12
N ALA A 2 -42.48 2.06 58.85
CA ALA A 2 -42.84 1.06 57.85
C ALA A 2 -41.53 0.48 57.31
N GLU A 3 -41.23 -0.77 57.67
CA GLU A 3 -40.18 -1.54 57.03
C GLU A 3 -40.56 -1.72 55.56
N GLN A 4 -39.80 -1.09 54.67
CA GLN A 4 -39.84 -1.42 53.25
C GLN A 4 -39.35 -2.86 53.10
N GLU A 5 -40.29 -3.81 52.96
CA GLU A 5 -39.97 -5.12 52.39
C GLU A 5 -39.38 -4.87 51.01
N THR A 6 -38.06 -4.97 50.92
CA THR A 6 -37.35 -4.91 49.65
C THR A 6 -37.82 -6.09 48.82
N ASP A 7 -38.54 -5.80 47.74
CA ASP A 7 -39.05 -6.81 46.80
C ASP A 7 -37.86 -7.56 46.17
N LYS A 8 -37.47 -8.67 46.82
CA LYS A 8 -36.36 -9.52 46.41
C LYS A 8 -36.54 -10.02 44.97
N LYS A 9 -37.78 -10.20 44.50
CA LYS A 9 -38.06 -10.61 43.12
C LYS A 9 -37.79 -9.46 42.13
N GLY A 10 -38.14 -8.23 42.49
CA GLY A 10 -37.79 -7.02 41.75
C GLY A 10 -36.28 -6.82 41.61
N ILE A 11 -35.53 -7.02 42.71
CA ILE A 11 -34.07 -6.91 42.72
C ILE A 11 -33.43 -7.98 41.82
N ILE A 12 -33.88 -9.24 41.91
CA ILE A 12 -33.36 -10.33 41.06
C ILE A 12 -33.64 -10.07 39.58
N LYS A 13 -34.85 -9.58 39.23
CA LYS A 13 -35.19 -9.21 37.85
C LYS A 13 -34.29 -8.09 37.32
N ALA A 14 -34.06 -7.05 38.13
CA ALA A 14 -33.17 -5.95 37.75
C ALA A 14 -31.72 -6.43 37.52
N LEU A 15 -31.25 -7.36 38.35
CA LEU A 15 -29.90 -7.91 38.26
C LEU A 15 -29.70 -8.77 37.00
N ILE A 16 -30.70 -9.61 36.64
CA ILE A 16 -30.69 -10.38 35.39
C ILE A 16 -30.73 -9.44 34.18
N PHE A 17 -31.53 -8.37 34.23
CA PHE A 17 -31.64 -7.41 33.13
C PHE A 17 -30.32 -6.64 32.92
N ALA A 18 -29.67 -6.22 34.00
CA ALA A 18 -28.35 -5.59 33.93
C ALA A 18 -27.29 -6.54 33.35
N LEU A 19 -27.34 -7.83 33.72
CA LEU A 19 -26.44 -8.84 33.18
C LEU A 19 -26.64 -9.02 31.66
N LEU A 20 -27.89 -9.11 31.21
CA LEU A 20 -28.23 -9.21 29.78
C LEU A 20 -27.76 -7.98 28.99
N LEU A 21 -27.94 -6.77 29.54
CA LEU A 21 -27.43 -5.55 28.91
C LEU A 21 -25.90 -5.54 28.82
N ALA A 22 -25.21 -6.03 29.86
CA ALA A 22 -23.75 -6.15 29.82
C ALA A 22 -23.29 -7.14 28.75
N PHE A 23 -23.94 -8.31 28.63
CA PHE A 23 -23.63 -9.30 27.59
C PHE A 23 -23.92 -8.77 26.18
N LEU A 24 -25.02 -8.02 25.99
CA LEU A 24 -25.33 -7.35 24.73
C LEU A 24 -24.26 -6.30 24.38
N GLY A 25 -23.83 -5.49 25.34
CA GLY A 25 -22.75 -4.52 25.16
C GLY A 25 -21.43 -5.18 24.74
N ILE A 26 -21.03 -6.24 25.44
CA ILE A 26 -19.81 -7.00 25.11
C ILE A 26 -19.92 -7.67 23.73
N GLY A 27 -21.08 -8.24 23.39
CA GLY A 27 -21.32 -8.86 22.10
C GLY A 27 -21.23 -7.89 20.92
N ILE A 28 -21.80 -6.68 21.07
CA ILE A 28 -21.73 -5.63 20.04
C ILE A 28 -20.28 -5.15 19.85
N LEU A 29 -19.54 -4.94 20.95
CA LEU A 29 -18.14 -4.54 20.88
C LEU A 29 -17.26 -5.61 20.22
N GLY A 30 -17.47 -6.89 20.56
CA GLY A 30 -16.78 -8.01 19.93
C GLY A 30 -17.08 -8.14 18.43
N TRP A 31 -18.34 -7.93 18.03
CA TRP A 31 -18.73 -7.93 16.62
C TRP A 31 -18.11 -6.75 15.85
N GLN A 32 -18.13 -5.54 16.43
CA GLN A 32 -17.48 -4.37 15.83
C GLN A 32 -15.97 -4.57 15.69
N TYR A 33 -15.32 -5.11 16.71
CA TYR A 33 -13.88 -5.38 16.68
C TYR A 33 -13.54 -6.37 15.57
N ARG A 34 -14.24 -7.51 15.52
CA ARG A 34 -14.03 -8.53 14.49
C ARG A 34 -14.25 -7.97 13.09
N LYS A 35 -15.29 -7.16 12.88
CA LYS A 35 -15.56 -6.51 11.59
C LYS A 35 -14.44 -5.56 11.16
N ILE A 36 -13.87 -4.79 12.10
CA ILE A 36 -12.75 -3.89 11.81
C ILE A 36 -11.50 -4.69 11.44
N GLU A 37 -11.18 -5.72 12.24
CA GLU A 37 -10.01 -6.57 12.07
C GLU A 37 -10.03 -7.35 10.74
N THR A 38 -11.18 -7.92 10.38
CA THR A 38 -11.26 -8.77 9.17
C THR A 38 -11.42 -8.00 7.87
N GLU A 39 -12.04 -6.82 7.87
CA GLU A 39 -12.37 -6.12 6.62
C GLU A 39 -11.58 -4.82 6.43
N LYS A 40 -11.37 -4.04 7.49
CA LYS A 40 -10.82 -2.68 7.35
C LYS A 40 -9.30 -2.65 7.43
N ILE A 41 -8.72 -3.44 8.34
CA ILE A 41 -7.27 -3.47 8.53
C ILE A 41 -6.55 -3.96 7.26
N PRO A 42 -6.93 -5.11 6.64
CA PRO A 42 -6.22 -5.60 5.46
C PRO A 42 -6.30 -4.64 4.26
N VAL A 43 -7.46 -4.00 4.06
CA VAL A 43 -7.65 -3.01 2.98
C VAL A 43 -6.82 -1.75 3.23
N LEU A 44 -6.69 -1.32 4.50
CA LEU A 44 -5.86 -0.19 4.86
C LEU A 44 -4.38 -0.51 4.70
N GLU A 45 -3.94 -1.68 5.15
CA GLU A 45 -2.57 -2.17 4.98
C GLU A 45 -2.19 -2.23 3.50
N GLU A 46 -3.08 -2.78 2.66
CA GLU A 46 -2.85 -2.84 1.22
C GLU A 46 -2.76 -1.45 0.58
N LYS A 47 -3.64 -0.50 0.96
CA LYS A 47 -3.56 0.89 0.48
C LYS A 47 -2.27 1.58 0.91
N ILE A 48 -1.83 1.36 2.15
CA ILE A 48 -0.57 1.91 2.67
C ILE A 48 0.60 1.31 1.89
N GLU A 49 0.58 0.01 1.66
CA GLU A 49 1.62 -0.71 0.93
C GLU A 49 1.72 -0.23 -0.52
N GLN A 50 0.58 -0.12 -1.21
CA GLN A 50 0.48 0.47 -2.54
C GLN A 50 1.06 1.89 -2.58
N LYS A 51 0.70 2.77 -1.63
CA LYS A 51 1.22 4.13 -1.58
C LYS A 51 2.72 4.18 -1.32
N THR A 52 3.24 3.20 -0.58
CA THR A 52 4.67 3.09 -0.31
C THR A 52 5.42 2.69 -1.59
N ALA A 53 4.88 1.75 -2.35
CA ALA A 53 5.44 1.35 -3.65
C ALA A 53 5.38 2.51 -4.67
N GLU A 54 4.26 3.21 -4.77
CA GLU A 54 4.12 4.42 -5.59
C GLU A 54 5.13 5.51 -5.19
N SER A 55 5.34 5.72 -3.88
CA SER A 55 6.30 6.72 -3.39
C SER A 55 7.74 6.37 -3.76
N ALA A 56 8.11 5.09 -3.72
CA ALA A 56 9.43 4.65 -4.17
C ALA A 56 9.62 4.88 -5.67
N LEU A 57 8.61 4.54 -6.48
CA LEU A 57 8.60 4.83 -7.90
C LEU A 57 8.73 6.34 -8.19
N ASP A 58 7.96 7.19 -7.51
CA ASP A 58 8.01 8.64 -7.72
C ASP A 58 9.41 9.21 -7.42
N LYS A 59 10.04 8.79 -6.32
CA LYS A 59 11.41 9.22 -5.99
C LYS A 59 12.43 8.74 -7.01
N PHE A 60 12.28 7.52 -7.50
CA PHE A 60 13.11 6.97 -8.57
C PHE A 60 12.95 7.79 -9.86
N MET A 61 11.71 8.03 -10.32
CA MET A 61 11.44 8.80 -11.54
C MET A 61 11.93 10.24 -11.43
N ARG A 62 11.73 10.89 -10.28
CA ARG A 62 12.28 12.24 -10.02
C ARG A 62 13.81 12.26 -10.08
N ALA A 63 14.48 11.22 -9.59
CA ALA A 63 15.93 11.12 -9.70
C ALA A 63 16.38 10.99 -11.16
N ARG A 64 15.66 10.20 -11.98
CA ARG A 64 15.91 10.07 -13.42
C ARG A 64 15.71 11.39 -14.16
N ILE A 65 14.58 12.07 -13.93
CA ILE A 65 14.25 13.38 -14.53
C ILE A 65 15.27 14.45 -14.11
N GLY A 66 15.66 14.46 -12.83
CA GLY A 66 16.70 15.36 -12.31
C GLY A 66 18.12 15.02 -12.75
N LYS A 67 18.30 14.00 -13.62
CA LYS A 67 19.59 13.49 -14.08
C LYS A 67 20.56 13.14 -12.94
N ASN A 68 20.02 12.75 -11.78
CA ASN A 68 20.79 12.37 -10.60
C ASN A 68 20.98 10.85 -10.60
N GLU A 69 22.01 10.39 -11.29
CA GLU A 69 22.29 8.96 -11.46
C GLU A 69 22.41 8.24 -10.12
N GLN A 70 23.22 8.78 -9.20
CA GLN A 70 23.46 8.16 -7.90
C GLN A 70 22.17 7.98 -7.10
N ALA A 71 21.29 8.99 -7.13
CA ALA A 71 20.00 8.89 -6.46
C ALA A 71 19.08 7.85 -7.11
N ALA A 72 19.09 7.73 -8.44
CA ALA A 72 18.30 6.72 -9.16
C ALA A 72 18.81 5.30 -8.90
N LEU A 73 20.14 5.11 -8.90
CA LEU A 73 20.79 3.82 -8.61
C LEU A 73 20.43 3.28 -7.22
N ASN A 74 20.27 4.16 -6.22
CA ASN A 74 19.91 3.75 -4.86
C ASN A 74 18.53 3.09 -4.72
N TYR A 75 17.69 3.18 -5.75
CA TYR A 75 16.39 2.51 -5.80
C TYR A 75 16.42 1.20 -6.59
N LEU A 76 17.54 0.83 -7.22
CA LEU A 76 17.62 -0.40 -7.99
C LEU A 76 17.99 -1.59 -7.10
N THR A 77 17.41 -2.74 -7.40
CA THR A 77 17.89 -4.04 -6.91
C THR A 77 19.14 -4.49 -7.67
N GLU A 78 19.79 -5.56 -7.20
CA GLU A 78 20.89 -6.21 -7.94
C GLU A 78 20.46 -6.68 -9.33
N PHE A 79 19.23 -7.19 -9.47
CA PHE A 79 18.70 -7.64 -10.76
C PHE A 79 18.50 -6.46 -11.74
N ALA A 80 17.91 -5.36 -11.29
CA ALA A 80 17.80 -4.15 -12.10
C ALA A 80 19.17 -3.56 -12.47
N MET A 81 20.14 -3.63 -11.55
CA MET A 81 21.52 -3.20 -11.82
C MET A 81 22.16 -4.03 -12.92
N GLU A 82 21.95 -5.35 -12.94
CA GLU A 82 22.41 -6.23 -14.02
C GLU A 82 21.76 -5.87 -15.36
N GLN A 83 20.45 -5.60 -15.37
CA GLN A 83 19.73 -5.15 -16.57
C GLN A 83 20.30 -3.83 -17.11
N LYS A 84 20.59 -2.86 -16.23
CA LYS A 84 21.25 -1.60 -16.60
C LYS A 84 22.62 -1.87 -17.23
N ASN A 85 23.45 -2.68 -16.56
CA ASN A 85 24.82 -2.95 -16.99
C ASN A 85 24.88 -3.74 -18.31
N SER A 86 23.77 -4.40 -18.67
CA SER A 86 23.58 -5.11 -19.94
C SER A 86 22.87 -4.25 -21.00
N ASP A 87 22.74 -2.95 -20.77
CA ASP A 87 22.06 -1.98 -21.66
C ASP A 87 20.62 -2.35 -22.03
N ARG A 88 19.91 -3.11 -21.16
CA ARG A 88 18.51 -3.50 -21.40
C ARG A 88 17.52 -2.35 -21.21
N PHE A 89 17.91 -1.32 -20.46
CA PHE A 89 17.16 -0.08 -20.33
C PHE A 89 18.11 1.09 -20.08
N SER A 90 17.65 2.30 -20.40
CA SER A 90 18.38 3.53 -20.10
C SER A 90 17.93 4.10 -18.75
N LEU A 91 18.85 4.10 -17.77
CA LEU A 91 18.55 4.67 -16.45
C LEU A 91 18.25 6.17 -16.55
N LEU A 92 19.05 6.89 -17.33
CA LEU A 92 18.90 8.32 -17.58
C LEU A 92 18.55 8.56 -19.05
N GLY A 93 17.89 9.67 -19.31
CA GLY A 93 17.50 10.13 -20.64
C GLY A 93 17.07 11.59 -20.58
N ASP A 94 16.55 12.12 -21.68
CA ASP A 94 15.95 13.46 -21.73
C ASP A 94 14.48 13.44 -21.28
N PHE A 95 14.24 12.77 -20.15
CA PHE A 95 12.93 12.64 -19.52
C PHE A 95 12.51 13.99 -18.93
N GLN A 96 11.39 14.54 -19.38
CA GLN A 96 10.84 15.76 -18.80
C GLN A 96 9.87 15.46 -17.65
N THR A 97 8.98 14.50 -17.88
CA THR A 97 7.96 14.10 -16.92
C THR A 97 7.51 12.66 -17.16
N TYR A 98 6.65 12.16 -16.28
CA TYR A 98 6.08 10.83 -16.38
C TYR A 98 4.63 10.81 -15.89
N GLU A 99 3.90 9.79 -16.32
CA GLU A 99 2.54 9.50 -15.89
C GLU A 99 2.39 8.01 -15.60
N ILE A 100 1.80 7.66 -14.46
CA ILE A 100 1.48 6.27 -14.14
C ILE A 100 0.14 5.96 -14.83
N LEU A 101 0.18 5.15 -15.88
CA LEU A 101 -0.99 4.73 -16.65
C LEU A 101 -1.79 3.64 -15.92
N ASN A 102 -1.07 2.69 -15.33
CA ASN A 102 -1.67 1.58 -14.60
C ASN A 102 -0.78 1.11 -13.45
N GLN A 103 -1.39 0.51 -12.44
CA GLN A 103 -0.73 -0.13 -11.33
C GLN A 103 -1.46 -1.41 -10.91
N ASP A 104 -0.73 -2.52 -10.87
CA ASP A 104 -1.24 -3.82 -10.46
C ASP A 104 -0.39 -4.42 -9.34
N LYS A 105 -1.04 -5.04 -8.34
CA LYS A 105 -0.36 -5.89 -7.36
C LYS A 105 -0.21 -7.30 -7.94
N LEU A 106 1.01 -7.79 -7.99
CA LEU A 106 1.33 -9.16 -8.44
C LEU A 106 1.09 -10.16 -7.30
N PRO A 107 0.84 -11.46 -7.61
CA PRO A 107 0.54 -12.48 -6.60
C PRO A 107 1.62 -12.70 -5.53
N ASP A 108 2.86 -12.32 -5.82
CA ASP A 108 4.03 -12.42 -4.93
C ASP A 108 4.28 -11.15 -4.10
N GLY A 109 3.34 -10.20 -4.11
CA GLY A 109 3.45 -8.96 -3.34
C GLY A 109 4.30 -7.86 -4.01
N ARG A 110 4.81 -8.11 -5.22
CA ARG A 110 5.41 -7.09 -6.07
C ARG A 110 4.34 -6.17 -6.67
N TYR A 111 4.75 -4.98 -7.08
CA TYR A 111 3.88 -4.08 -7.83
C TYR A 111 4.40 -3.90 -9.25
N ARG A 112 3.51 -3.94 -10.22
CA ARG A 112 3.78 -3.60 -11.61
C ARG A 112 3.18 -2.22 -11.89
N PHE A 113 3.98 -1.35 -12.47
CA PHE A 113 3.56 -0.03 -12.93
C PHE A 113 3.74 0.06 -14.44
N ALA A 114 2.72 0.50 -15.15
CA ALA A 114 2.86 0.97 -16.51
C ALA A 114 3.06 2.48 -16.47
N VAL A 115 4.23 2.95 -16.88
CA VAL A 115 4.64 4.36 -16.77
C VAL A 115 4.87 4.91 -18.16
N LYS A 116 4.12 5.94 -18.54
CA LYS A 116 4.40 6.72 -19.73
C LYS A 116 5.46 7.77 -19.40
N ILE A 117 6.53 7.80 -20.18
CA ILE A 117 7.61 8.77 -20.06
C ILE A 117 7.50 9.74 -21.23
N TYR A 118 7.54 11.03 -20.91
CA TYR A 118 7.50 12.12 -21.86
C TYR A 118 8.92 12.66 -22.06
N ASP A 119 9.45 12.46 -23.25
CA ASP A 119 10.77 12.95 -23.67
C ASP A 119 10.65 14.39 -24.18
N SER A 120 11.77 15.10 -24.31
CA SER A 120 11.77 16.47 -24.83
C SER A 120 11.34 16.61 -26.30
N ASP A 121 11.32 15.51 -27.03
CA ASP A 121 10.78 15.41 -28.38
C ASP A 121 9.42 14.72 -28.30
N GLU A 122 8.33 15.43 -28.60
CA GLU A 122 6.93 14.94 -28.48
C GLU A 122 6.64 13.67 -29.33
N MET A 123 7.56 13.29 -30.22
CA MET A 123 7.46 12.07 -31.03
C MET A 123 8.06 10.81 -30.37
N ASN A 124 8.66 10.90 -29.18
CA ASN A 124 9.36 9.79 -28.51
C ASN A 124 8.75 9.41 -27.14
N ASP A 125 7.46 9.67 -26.94
CA ASP A 125 6.74 9.13 -25.80
C ASP A 125 6.85 7.61 -25.77
N ARG A 126 7.31 7.06 -24.65
CA ARG A 126 7.48 5.60 -24.46
C ARG A 126 6.78 5.13 -23.20
N VAL A 127 6.30 3.90 -23.22
CA VAL A 127 5.78 3.25 -22.01
C VAL A 127 6.86 2.34 -21.47
N GLU A 128 7.10 2.40 -20.16
CA GLU A 128 7.94 1.46 -19.42
C GLU A 128 7.06 0.65 -18.47
N ILE A 129 7.27 -0.66 -18.44
CA ILE A 129 6.75 -1.55 -17.41
C ILE A 129 7.81 -1.67 -16.33
N ILE A 130 7.49 -1.16 -15.14
CA ILE A 130 8.40 -1.11 -14.00
C ILE A 130 7.86 -2.05 -12.92
N ILE A 131 8.66 -3.03 -12.51
CA ILE A 131 8.32 -3.91 -11.39
C ILE A 131 9.06 -3.42 -10.15
N SER A 132 8.34 -3.25 -9.04
CA SER A 132 8.93 -2.98 -7.74
C SER A 132 8.74 -4.15 -6.77
N VAL A 133 9.75 -4.38 -5.95
CA VAL A 133 9.78 -5.42 -4.93
C VAL A 133 10.08 -4.81 -3.57
N LYS A 134 9.45 -5.37 -2.53
CA LYS A 134 9.70 -4.99 -1.14
C LYS A 134 10.89 -5.77 -0.61
N ILE A 135 11.93 -5.07 -0.17
CA ILE A 135 13.07 -5.64 0.54
C ILE A 135 13.11 -4.99 1.91
N LEU A 136 12.90 -5.79 2.96
CA LEU A 136 12.67 -5.31 4.32
C LEU A 136 11.47 -4.35 4.36
N ASP A 137 11.69 -3.09 4.74
CA ASP A 137 10.64 -2.07 4.89
C ASP A 137 10.57 -1.07 3.73
N ARG A 138 11.27 -1.33 2.61
CA ARG A 138 11.36 -0.40 1.49
C ARG A 138 11.11 -1.08 0.15
N TYR A 139 10.53 -0.32 -0.77
CA TYR A 139 10.36 -0.74 -2.15
C TYR A 139 11.57 -0.32 -2.98
N TYR A 140 12.01 -1.25 -3.82
CA TYR A 140 13.08 -1.10 -4.80
C TYR A 140 12.57 -1.48 -6.18
N ILE A 141 13.19 -0.95 -7.22
CA ILE A 141 12.91 -1.28 -8.61
C ILE A 141 13.66 -2.56 -8.95
N ASP A 142 12.89 -3.59 -9.28
CA ASP A 142 13.36 -4.94 -9.60
C ASP A 142 13.71 -5.06 -11.08
N SER A 143 12.88 -4.52 -11.96
CA SER A 143 13.10 -4.54 -13.41
C SER A 143 12.39 -3.41 -14.13
N ILE A 144 12.92 -3.07 -15.30
CA ILE A 144 12.35 -2.08 -16.22
C ILE A 144 12.37 -2.67 -17.62
N GLU A 145 11.21 -2.70 -18.25
CA GLU A 145 11.02 -3.20 -19.61
C GLU A 145 10.32 -2.15 -20.45
N LEU A 146 10.69 -2.00 -21.72
CA LEU A 146 9.94 -1.15 -22.64
C LEU A 146 8.60 -1.83 -22.95
N GLY A 147 7.51 -1.15 -22.62
CA GLY A 147 6.17 -1.51 -23.06
C GLY A 147 6.08 -1.23 -24.56
N GLY A 148 6.03 -2.30 -25.35
CA GLY A 148 5.96 -2.25 -26.82
C GLY A 148 4.70 -1.61 -27.36
#